data_AF-A0A967MAY2-F1
#
_entry.id   AF-A0A967MAY2-F1
#
_cell.length_a   1.000
_cell.length_b   1.000
_cell.length_c   1.000
_cell.angle_alpha   90.00
_cell.angle_beta   90.00
_cell.angle_gamma   90.00
#
_symmetry.space_group_name_H-M   'P 1'
#
loop_
_entity.id
_entity.type
_entity.pdbx_description
1 polymer ?
#
loop_
_entity_poly.entity_id
_entity_poly.type
_entity_poly.pdbx_seq_one_letter_code
_entity_poly.pdbx_strand_id
1 'polypeptide(L)' 'DCLQPPRDLVAAGYVLYGSSTMLVYSTGAGVHGFTLEPDLGEFLLSHPNLTVKDPPKYYSANHAYMGLWSTEVQNYIR' A
#
# COMPACT_ATOMS: atom_id res chain seq x y z
N ASP A 1 25.62 0.20 -1.68
CA ASP A 1 24.80 1.10 -0.83
C ASP A 1 23.30 0.86 -0.96
N CYS A 2 22.73 0.67 -2.16
CA CYS A 2 21.28 0.49 -2.32
C CYS A 2 20.75 -0.94 -2.09
N LEU A 3 21.61 -1.97 -2.16
CA LEU A 3 21.24 -3.40 -2.00
C LEU A 3 21.23 -3.82 -0.53
N GLN A 4 20.53 -3.06 0.31
CA GLN A 4 20.33 -3.38 1.72
C GLN A 4 19.04 -4.18 1.90
N PRO A 5 18.95 -5.05 2.92
CA PRO A 5 17.74 -5.83 3.15
C PRO A 5 16.58 -4.89 3.55
N PRO A 6 15.33 -5.19 3.15
CA PRO A 6 14.19 -4.30 3.40
C PRO A 6 13.91 -3.99 4.87
N ARG A 7 14.33 -4.87 5.78
CA ARG A 7 14.20 -4.66 7.23
C ARG A 7 15.03 -3.48 7.75
N ASP A 8 16.02 -3.02 6.98
CA ASP A 8 16.87 -1.87 7.33
C ASP A 8 16.26 -0.54 6.81
N LEU A 9 15.09 -0.57 6.17
CA LEU A 9 14.37 0.64 5.77
C LEU A 9 13.94 1.45 7.01
N VAL A 10 14.41 2.69 7.09
CA VAL A 10 14.01 3.64 8.13
C VAL A 10 12.67 4.32 7.83
N ALA A 11 12.27 4.35 6.55
CA ALA A 11 10.99 4.86 6.10
C ALA A 11 10.62 4.26 4.74
N ALA A 12 9.32 4.14 4.47
CA ALA A 12 8.78 3.76 3.17
C ALA A 12 7.41 4.40 2.96
N GLY A 13 7.04 4.64 1.70
CA GLY A 13 5.76 5.23 1.36
C GLY A 13 5.56 5.36 -0.14
N TYR A 14 4.39 5.87 -0.52
CA TYR A 14 4.02 6.15 -1.90
C TYR A 14 3.12 7.38 -1.98
N VAL A 15 3.08 8.00 -3.16
CA VAL A 15 2.08 9.02 -3.51
C VAL A 15 1.12 8.41 -4.52
N LEU A 16 -0.17 8.45 -4.22
CA LEU A 16 -1.24 8.01 -5.09
C LEU A 16 -1.88 9.22 -5.76
N TYR A 17 -1.80 9.28 -7.09
CA TYR A 17 -2.51 10.27 -7.92
C TYR A 17 -3.84 9.67 -8.39
N GLY A 18 -4.82 9.63 -7.48
CA GLY A 18 -6.17 9.12 -7.75
C GLY A 18 -7.16 10.24 -8.01
N SER A 19 -8.41 10.04 -7.60
CA SER A 19 -9.41 11.11 -7.52
C SER A 19 -9.00 12.24 -6.57
N SER A 20 -8.12 11.94 -5.62
CA SER A 20 -7.36 12.89 -4.81
C SER A 20 -5.90 12.44 -4.75
N THR A 21 -4.98 13.38 -4.52
CA THR A 21 -3.55 13.08 -4.32
C THR A 21 -3.31 12.74 -2.85
N MET A 22 -2.79 11.54 -2.58
CA MET A 22 -2.54 11.07 -1.21
C MET A 22 -1.10 10.62 -1.02
N LEU A 23 -0.45 11.10 0.03
CA LEU A 23 0.83 10.57 0.52
C LEU A 23 0.54 9.55 1.62
N VAL A 24 1.01 8.32 1.46
CA VAL A 24 0.96 7.29 2.51
C VAL A 24 2.38 6.89 2.86
N TYR A 25 2.76 6.97 4.14
CA TYR A 25 4.10 6.58 4.57
C TYR A 25 4.14 5.98 5.98
N SER A 26 5.26 5.34 6.30
CA SER A 26 5.64 4.84 7.61
C SER A 26 7.12 5.10 7.89
N THR A 27 7.45 5.32 9.16
CA THR A 27 8.82 5.41 9.69
C THR A 27 9.07 4.38 10.81
N GLY A 28 8.26 3.31 10.85
CA GLY A 28 8.32 2.26 11.88
C GLY A 28 7.34 2.45 13.06
N ALA A 29 6.65 3.59 13.15
CA ALA A 29 5.66 3.89 14.20
C ALA A 29 4.22 3.91 13.66
N GLY A 30 3.83 2.90 12.88
CA GLY A 30 2.53 2.84 12.20
C GLY A 30 2.55 3.42 10.79
N VAL A 31 1.39 3.42 10.14
CA VAL A 31 1.20 3.90 8.75
C VAL A 31 0.20 5.05 8.76
N HIS A 32 0.49 6.12 8.03
CA HIS A 32 -0.35 7.31 8.00
C HIS A 32 -0.62 7.75 6.56
N GLY A 33 -1.86 8.16 6.31
CA GLY A 33 -2.29 8.74 5.03
C GLY A 33 -2.58 10.23 5.17
N PHE A 34 -2.08 11.01 4.22
CA PHE A 34 -2.25 12.45 4.13
C PHE A 34 -2.83 12.80 2.77
N THR A 35 -3.89 13.60 2.76
CA THR A 35 -4.50 14.08 1.51
C THR A 35 -3.95 15.47 1.20
N LEU A 36 -3.56 15.71 -0.05
CA LEU A 36 -3.14 17.03 -0.50
C LEU A 36 -4.35 17.96 -0.55
N GLU A 37 -4.25 19.11 0.12
CA GLU A 37 -5.12 20.27 -0.07
C GLU A 37 -4.50 21.18 -1.14
N PRO A 38 -5.00 21.18 -2.39
CA PRO A 38 -4.32 21.84 -3.51
C PRO A 38 -4.20 23.34 -3.34
N ASP A 39 -5.17 23.99 -2.70
CA ASP A 39 -5.20 25.45 -2.55
C ASP A 39 -4.12 25.95 -1.57
N LEU A 40 -3.78 25.13 -0.58
CA LEU A 40 -2.71 25.40 0.39
C LEU A 40 -1.36 24.82 -0.07
N GLY A 41 -1.39 23.79 -0.91
CA GLY A 41 -0.19 23.02 -1.28
C GLY A 41 0.32 22.14 -0.15
N GLU A 42 -0.54 21.76 0.80
CA GLU A 42 -0.15 21.02 2.01
C GLU A 42 -0.77 19.63 2.07
N PHE A 43 0.00 18.65 2.56
CA PHE A 43 -0.49 17.31 2.88
C PHE A 43 -1.06 17.30 4.29
N LEU A 44 -2.38 17.19 4.41
CA LEU A 44 -3.08 17.18 5.70
C LEU A 44 -3.33 15.75 6.16
N LEU A 45 -3.08 15.47 7.44
CA LEU A 45 -3.31 14.14 8.02
C LEU A 45 -4.81 13.79 7.95
N SER A 46 -5.15 12.84 7.10
CA SER A 46 -6.54 12.43 6.87
C SER A 46 -6.83 11.02 7.40
N HIS A 47 -5.82 10.16 7.49
CA HIS A 47 -5.96 8.76 7.90
C HIS A 47 -4.84 8.37 8.89
N PRO A 48 -5.03 8.57 10.20
CA PRO A 48 -4.06 8.16 11.20
C PRO A 48 -4.09 6.64 11.41
N ASN A 49 -2.91 6.03 11.63
CA ASN A 49 -2.76 4.62 12.04
C ASN A 49 -3.52 3.63 11.16
N LEU A 50 -3.32 3.74 9.85
CA LEU A 50 -3.91 2.84 8.86
C LEU A 50 -3.56 1.38 9.15
N THR A 51 -4.57 0.51 9.11
CA THR A 51 -4.45 -0.93 9.27
C THR A 51 -5.24 -1.65 8.19
N VAL A 52 -4.78 -2.84 7.80
CA VAL A 52 -5.55 -3.73 6.93
C VAL A 52 -6.62 -4.41 7.78
N LYS A 53 -7.87 -4.44 7.28
CA LYS A 53 -8.97 -5.12 7.96
C LYS A 53 -8.76 -6.63 7.94
N ASP A 54 -9.12 -7.27 9.04
CA ASP A 54 -9.12 -8.72 9.19
C ASP A 54 -10.55 -9.19 9.56
N PRO A 55 -11.19 -10.08 8.79
CA PRO A 55 -10.70 -10.66 7.54
C PRO A 55 -10.73 -9.68 6.34
N PRO A 56 -9.83 -9.84 5.37
CA PRO A 56 -9.89 -9.07 4.12
C PRO A 56 -11.14 -9.45 3.32
N LYS A 57 -11.75 -8.45 2.67
CA LYS A 57 -12.98 -8.65 1.88
C LYS A 57 -12.74 -8.98 0.41
N TYR A 58 -11.58 -8.59 -0.12
CA TYR A 58 -11.27 -8.66 -1.53
C TYR A 58 -9.85 -9.20 -1.73
N TYR A 59 -9.63 -9.84 -2.87
CA TYR A 59 -8.31 -10.12 -3.40
C TYR A 59 -8.18 -9.46 -4.78
N SER A 60 -6.96 -9.21 -5.23
CA SER A 60 -6.69 -8.62 -6.54
C SER A 60 -5.55 -9.37 -7.22
N ALA A 61 -5.83 -9.91 -8.41
CA ALA A 61 -4.88 -10.64 -9.23
C ALA A 61 -5.30 -10.54 -10.71
N ASN A 62 -4.34 -10.61 -11.62
CA ASN A 62 -4.62 -10.69 -13.05
C ASN A 62 -4.89 -12.14 -13.49
N HIS A 63 -6.16 -12.53 -13.55
CA HIS A 63 -6.61 -13.88 -13.91
C HIS A 63 -6.19 -14.35 -15.31
N ALA A 64 -5.79 -13.45 -16.21
CA ALA A 64 -5.25 -13.85 -17.52
C ALA A 64 -4.00 -14.74 -17.39
N TYR A 65 -3.28 -14.66 -16.26
CA TYR A 65 -2.10 -15.46 -15.98
C TYR A 65 -2.39 -16.73 -15.17
N MET A 66 -3.65 -17.09 -14.91
CA MET A 66 -3.98 -18.21 -14.03
C MET A 66 -3.31 -19.53 -14.45
N GLY A 67 -3.19 -19.79 -15.75
CA GLY A 67 -2.50 -20.99 -16.27
C GLY A 67 -0.99 -21.04 -16.00
N LEU A 68 -0.37 -19.91 -15.65
CA LEU A 68 1.05 -19.80 -15.29
C LEU A 68 1.28 -19.79 -13.78
N TRP A 69 0.22 -19.70 -12.98
CA TRP A 69 0.34 -19.70 -11.53
C TRP A 69 0.67 -21.09 -11.00
N SER A 70 1.36 -21.13 -9.85
CA SER A 70 1.61 -22.39 -9.16
C SER A 70 0.29 -23.05 -8.75
N THR A 71 0.32 -24.37 -8.57
CA THR A 71 -0.87 -25.15 -8.19
C THR A 71 -1.47 -24.66 -6.87
N GLU A 72 -0.63 -24.21 -5.93
CA GLU A 72 -1.05 -23.68 -4.63
C GLU A 72 -1.89 -22.41 -4.77
N VAL A 73 -1.47 -21.48 -5.63
CA VAL A 73 -2.21 -20.23 -5.86
C VAL A 73 -3.53 -20.51 -6.56
N GLN A 74 -3.56 -21.43 -7.53
CA GLN A 74 -4.80 -21.85 -8.18
C GLN A 74 -5.78 -22.48 -7.20
N ASN A 75 -5.29 -23.29 -6.25
CA ASN A 75 -6.12 -23.91 -5.22
C ASN A 75 -6.60 -22.91 -4.17
N TYR A 76 -5.81 -21.89 -3.82
CA TYR A 76 -6.22 -20.85 -2.87
C TYR A 76 -7.40 -20.01 -3.38
N ILE A 77 -7.52 -19.85 -4.70
CA ILE A 77 -8.55 -19.02 -5.34
C ILE A 77 -9.85 -19.81 -5.62
N ARG A 78 -9.76 -21.15 -5.68
CA ARG A 78 -10.91 -22.05 -5.88
C ARG A 78 -11.76 -22.19 -4.62
#